data_AF-A0A3D4FSC0-F1
#
_entry.id   AF-A0A3D4FSC0-F1
#
_cell.length_a   1.000
_cell.length_b   1.000
_cell.length_c   1.000
_cell.angle_alpha   90.00
_cell.angle_beta   90.00
_cell.angle_gamma   90.00
#
_symmetry.space_group_name_H-M   'P 1'
#
loop_
_entity.id
_entity.type
_entity.pdbx_description
1 polymer ?
#
loop_
_entity_poly.entity_id
_entity_poly.type
_entity_poly.pdbx_seq_one_letter_code
_entity_poly.pdbx_strand_id
1 'polypeptide(L)'
;MNTKRVSIAVATTVGALLLTGLSIVAQPQSDEPPEMGFFITSVGLGDGGNLGGLAGADAHCQALAEAAGAGHRTWRAYLSTQGDDAVNARDRIGSGPWANAEGLTIATNGESLHHDNSNINWEHALNENGAQFESRLGGDPEFTEHDVLTGTTLVGTAFPAGDDQTCSNWTSNNE
;
A
#
# COMPACT_ATOMS: atom_id res chain seq x y z
N MET A 1 65.56 11.60 67.30
CA MET A 1 64.65 11.36 68.43
C MET A 1 63.28 10.99 67.90
N ASN A 2 62.84 9.78 68.24
CA ASN A 2 61.50 9.25 67.99
C ASN A 2 60.45 10.04 68.78
N THR A 3 59.31 10.32 68.15
CA THR A 3 58.01 10.23 68.84
C THR A 3 56.91 9.97 67.82
N LYS A 4 56.26 8.81 67.98
CA LYS A 4 54.97 8.46 67.38
C LYS A 4 53.84 8.94 68.29
N ARG A 5 52.63 9.02 67.70
CA ARG A 5 51.25 8.87 68.25
C ARG A 5 50.41 10.14 68.06
N VAL A 6 49.11 10.13 67.77
CA VAL A 6 48.07 9.13 67.48
C VAL A 6 46.90 9.91 66.82
N SER A 7 46.12 9.23 65.98
CA SER A 7 45.06 9.73 65.09
C SER A 7 43.74 10.14 65.79
N ILE A 8 42.99 11.07 65.19
CA ILE A 8 41.51 11.17 65.32
C ILE A 8 40.91 11.44 63.94
N ALA A 9 39.93 10.62 63.57
CA ALA A 9 39.23 10.60 62.30
C ALA A 9 38.11 11.66 62.23
N VAL A 10 37.92 12.24 61.03
CA VAL A 10 36.67 12.92 60.66
C VAL A 10 36.19 12.27 59.37
N ALA A 11 35.06 11.59 59.45
CA ALA A 11 34.41 10.94 58.33
C ALA A 11 33.69 12.00 57.48
N THR A 12 34.15 12.22 56.26
CA THR A 12 33.41 12.96 55.22
C THR A 12 32.89 11.94 54.21
N THR A 13 31.59 11.69 54.25
CA THR A 13 30.87 10.89 53.25
C THR A 13 30.83 11.66 51.93
N VAL A 14 31.70 11.30 50.99
CA VAL A 14 31.58 11.71 49.59
C VAL A 14 30.63 10.74 48.91
N GLY A 15 29.40 11.17 48.65
CA GLY A 15 28.46 10.43 47.81
C GLY A 15 28.95 10.46 46.36
N ALA A 16 29.48 9.34 45.88
CA ALA A 16 29.79 9.16 44.46
C ALA A 16 28.48 8.95 43.69
N LEU A 17 28.01 9.97 42.98
CA LEU A 17 26.96 9.84 41.97
C LEU A 17 27.56 9.06 40.79
N LEU A 18 27.29 7.75 40.74
CA LEU A 18 27.57 6.92 39.57
C LEU A 18 26.52 7.23 38.51
N LEU A 19 26.87 8.09 37.54
CA LEU A 19 26.12 8.26 36.30
C LEU A 19 26.28 6.98 35.46
N THR A 20 25.38 6.02 35.66
CA THR A 20 25.23 4.87 34.76
C THR A 20 24.72 5.39 33.42
N GLY A 21 25.60 5.43 32.42
CA GLY A 21 25.25 5.82 31.06
C GLY A 21 24.18 4.89 30.49
N LEU A 22 22.97 5.42 30.26
CA LEU A 22 21.98 4.79 29.40
C LEU A 22 22.46 4.96 27.95
N SER A 23 23.03 3.91 27.38
CA SER A 23 23.19 3.81 25.93
C SER A 23 21.80 3.59 25.32
N ILE A 24 21.17 4.67 24.86
CA ILE A 24 20.01 4.58 23.96
C ILE A 24 20.57 4.03 22.64
N VAL A 25 20.37 2.74 22.39
CA VAL A 25 20.58 2.16 21.07
C VAL A 25 19.41 2.65 20.21
N ALA A 26 19.61 3.73 19.47
CA ALA A 26 18.69 4.11 18.39
C ALA A 26 18.82 3.03 17.32
N GLN A 27 17.81 2.15 17.19
CA GLN A 27 17.70 1.29 16.03
C GLN A 27 17.39 2.19 14.83
N PRO A 28 18.16 2.16 13.73
CA PRO A 28 17.76 2.85 12.52
C PRO A 28 16.41 2.28 12.08
N GLN A 29 15.36 3.12 12.07
CA GLN A 29 14.18 2.83 11.27
C GLN A 29 14.67 2.87 9.82
N SER A 30 14.62 1.73 9.14
CA SER A 30 14.97 1.65 7.73
C SER A 30 14.06 2.62 6.96
N ASP A 31 14.60 3.70 6.42
CA ASP A 31 13.94 4.64 5.49
C ASP A 31 13.74 4.00 4.10
N GLU A 32 13.68 2.66 4.00
CA GLU A 32 13.43 2.00 2.73
C GLU A 32 11.96 2.21 2.36
N PRO A 33 11.66 2.73 1.16
CA PRO A 33 10.28 2.87 0.70
C PRO A 33 9.58 1.51 0.74
N PRO A 34 8.28 1.46 1.08
CA PRO A 34 7.57 0.18 1.07
C PRO A 34 7.60 -0.43 -0.34
N GLU A 35 7.70 -1.76 -0.43
CA GLU A 35 7.69 -2.46 -1.71
C GLU A 35 6.40 -2.17 -2.50
N MET A 36 6.51 -2.17 -3.84
CA MET A 36 5.36 -1.96 -4.73
C MET A 36 4.21 -2.89 -4.37
N GLY A 37 3.06 -2.29 -4.06
CA GLY A 37 1.84 -2.98 -3.67
C GLY A 37 0.58 -2.44 -4.34
N PHE A 38 0.74 -1.46 -5.21
CA PHE A 38 -0.33 -0.83 -5.97
C PHE A 38 0.17 -0.53 -7.38
N PHE A 39 -0.65 -0.81 -8.38
CA PHE A 39 -0.46 -0.34 -9.75
C PHE A 39 -1.80 -0.31 -10.48
N ILE A 40 -1.89 0.50 -11.54
CA ILE A 40 -2.94 0.43 -12.56
C ILE A 40 -2.48 -0.50 -13.68
N THR A 41 -3.28 -1.46 -14.10
CA THR A 41 -2.87 -2.40 -15.16
C THR A 41 -2.48 -1.65 -16.44
N SER A 42 -1.27 -1.86 -16.95
CA SER A 42 -0.81 -1.24 -18.21
C SER A 42 -1.67 -1.61 -19.43
N VAL A 43 -2.32 -2.76 -19.37
CA VAL A 43 -3.17 -3.30 -20.42
C VAL A 43 -4.32 -4.08 -19.80
N GLY A 44 -5.52 -3.94 -20.36
CA GLY A 44 -6.69 -4.75 -19.99
C GLY A 44 -6.68 -6.14 -20.63
N LEU A 45 -7.68 -6.97 -20.31
CA LEU A 45 -7.86 -8.29 -20.93
C LEU A 45 -8.40 -8.22 -22.38
N GLY A 46 -8.80 -7.03 -22.84
CA GLY A 46 -9.31 -6.82 -24.19
C GLY A 46 -10.76 -7.28 -24.41
N ASP A 47 -11.46 -7.72 -23.36
CA ASP A 47 -12.84 -8.19 -23.40
C ASP A 47 -13.78 -7.37 -22.51
N GLY A 48 -13.57 -6.04 -22.48
CA GLY A 48 -14.37 -5.13 -21.66
C GLY A 48 -14.39 -5.52 -20.17
N GLY A 49 -15.59 -5.53 -19.57
CA GLY A 49 -15.82 -5.94 -18.18
C GLY A 49 -15.76 -7.45 -17.93
N ASN A 50 -15.62 -8.28 -18.97
CA ASN A 50 -15.48 -9.71 -18.82
C ASN A 50 -14.03 -10.07 -18.49
N LEU A 51 -13.74 -10.11 -17.19
CA LEU A 51 -12.42 -10.41 -16.66
C LEU A 51 -12.25 -11.90 -16.29
N GLY A 52 -13.25 -12.75 -16.60
CA GLY A 52 -13.28 -14.13 -16.14
C GLY A 52 -13.59 -14.26 -14.64
N GLY A 53 -14.38 -13.32 -14.11
CA GLY A 53 -14.64 -13.19 -12.67
C GLY A 53 -13.44 -12.68 -11.89
N LEU A 54 -13.56 -12.64 -10.56
CA LEU A 54 -12.47 -12.21 -9.68
C LEU A 54 -11.18 -13.03 -9.86
N ALA A 55 -11.31 -14.33 -10.13
CA ALA A 55 -10.16 -15.21 -10.31
C ALA A 55 -9.38 -14.88 -11.59
N GLY A 56 -10.06 -14.59 -12.70
CA GLY A 56 -9.41 -14.17 -13.94
C GLY A 56 -8.78 -12.78 -13.81
N ALA A 57 -9.47 -11.84 -13.16
CA ALA A 57 -8.93 -10.52 -12.88
C ALA A 57 -7.66 -10.58 -12.00
N ASP A 58 -7.67 -11.40 -10.94
CA ASP A 58 -6.51 -11.61 -10.08
C ASP A 58 -5.33 -12.23 -10.84
N ALA A 59 -5.60 -13.23 -11.69
CA ALA A 59 -4.57 -13.86 -12.51
C ALA A 59 -3.92 -12.87 -13.49
N HIS A 60 -4.70 -11.95 -14.04
CA HIS A 60 -4.20 -10.87 -14.89
C HIS A 60 -3.26 -9.93 -14.13
N CYS A 61 -3.69 -9.43 -12.97
CA CYS A 61 -2.83 -8.58 -12.12
C CYS A 61 -1.55 -9.31 -11.69
N GLN A 62 -1.66 -10.59 -11.31
CA GLN A 62 -0.50 -11.41 -10.94
C GLN A 62 0.49 -11.55 -12.10
N ALA A 63 0.02 -11.83 -13.31
CA ALA A 63 0.88 -11.98 -14.49
C ALA A 63 1.61 -10.68 -14.86
N LEU A 64 0.93 -9.53 -14.78
CA LEU A 64 1.54 -8.22 -15.02
C LEU A 64 2.62 -7.91 -13.98
N ALA A 65 2.31 -8.11 -12.70
CA ALA A 65 3.28 -7.88 -11.63
C ALA A 65 4.49 -8.82 -11.71
N GLU A 66 4.28 -10.09 -12.10
CA GLU A 66 5.37 -11.04 -12.36
C GLU A 66 6.29 -10.55 -13.48
N ALA A 67 5.72 -10.08 -14.60
CA ALA A 67 6.49 -9.53 -15.71
C ALA A 67 7.30 -8.29 -15.31
N ALA A 68 6.79 -7.48 -14.39
CA ALA A 68 7.48 -6.32 -13.81
C ALA A 68 8.47 -6.68 -12.68
N GLY A 69 8.61 -7.95 -12.32
CA GLY A 69 9.54 -8.41 -11.27
C GLY A 69 9.01 -8.32 -9.84
N ALA A 70 7.72 -8.07 -9.65
CA ALA A 70 7.03 -8.01 -8.34
C ALA A 70 6.11 -9.22 -8.07
N GLY A 71 6.40 -10.35 -8.72
CA GLY A 71 5.59 -11.57 -8.65
C GLY A 71 5.63 -12.34 -7.33
N HIS A 72 6.52 -11.96 -6.40
CA HIS A 72 6.64 -12.64 -5.09
C HIS A 72 5.46 -12.35 -4.15
N ARG A 73 4.66 -11.33 -4.46
CA ARG A 73 3.43 -11.02 -3.72
C ARG A 73 2.23 -11.72 -4.37
N THR A 74 1.18 -11.91 -3.58
CA THR A 74 -0.13 -12.25 -4.11
C THR A 74 -0.84 -10.98 -4.52
N TRP A 75 -1.13 -10.85 -5.81
CA TRP A 75 -1.86 -9.72 -6.37
C TRP A 75 -3.35 -10.01 -6.48
N ARG A 76 -4.15 -8.99 -6.22
CA ARG A 76 -5.61 -9.04 -6.32
C ARG A 76 -6.08 -7.84 -7.14
N ALA A 77 -6.98 -8.08 -8.09
CA ALA A 77 -7.71 -7.00 -8.71
C ALA A 77 -8.63 -6.35 -7.68
N TYR A 78 -8.57 -5.02 -7.54
CA TYR A 78 -9.34 -4.27 -6.56
C TYR A 78 -10.80 -4.11 -7.01
N LEU A 79 -11.52 -5.23 -7.00
CA LEU A 79 -12.87 -5.39 -7.52
C LEU A 79 -13.78 -6.01 -6.45
N SER A 80 -14.98 -5.48 -6.31
CA SER A 80 -16.06 -6.10 -5.55
C SER A 80 -17.00 -6.87 -6.47
N THR A 81 -17.78 -7.80 -5.92
CA THR A 81 -18.92 -8.44 -6.61
C THR A 81 -20.23 -7.99 -5.98
N GLN A 82 -21.36 -8.27 -6.62
CA GLN A 82 -22.70 -8.00 -6.14
C GLN A 82 -23.52 -9.30 -5.98
N GLY A 83 -24.56 -9.23 -5.14
CA GLY A 83 -25.48 -10.32 -4.84
C GLY A 83 -25.38 -10.80 -3.39
N ASP A 84 -26.04 -11.92 -3.09
CA ASP A 84 -26.11 -12.46 -1.72
C ASP A 84 -24.73 -12.84 -1.15
N ASP A 85 -23.82 -13.30 -2.02
CA ASP A 85 -22.44 -13.65 -1.69
C ASP A 85 -21.44 -12.59 -2.21
N ALA A 86 -21.83 -11.31 -2.15
CA ALA A 86 -20.99 -10.20 -2.56
C ALA A 86 -19.66 -10.20 -1.80
N VAL A 87 -18.57 -10.01 -2.54
CA VAL A 87 -17.21 -9.93 -2.01
C VAL A 87 -16.79 -8.46 -2.04
N ASN A 88 -16.32 -7.94 -0.91
CA ASN A 88 -15.77 -6.59 -0.82
C ASN A 88 -14.30 -6.58 -1.28
N ALA A 89 -13.93 -5.63 -2.14
CA ALA A 89 -12.54 -5.46 -2.57
C ALA A 89 -11.59 -5.24 -1.38
N ARG A 90 -12.00 -4.43 -0.38
CA ARG A 90 -11.17 -4.11 0.78
C ARG A 90 -10.77 -5.31 1.62
N ASP A 91 -11.60 -6.36 1.66
CA ASP A 91 -11.37 -7.55 2.49
C ASP A 91 -10.41 -8.54 1.81
N ARG A 92 -10.08 -8.32 0.54
CA ARG A 92 -9.23 -9.20 -0.28
C ARG A 92 -7.75 -8.79 -0.29
N ILE A 93 -7.45 -7.58 0.14
CA ILE A 93 -6.08 -7.01 0.13
C ILE A 93 -5.47 -7.00 1.54
N GLY A 94 -4.14 -6.82 1.61
CA GLY A 94 -3.43 -6.72 2.89
C GLY A 94 -3.75 -5.45 3.68
N SER A 95 -3.07 -5.22 4.80
CA SER A 95 -3.28 -4.02 5.63
C SER A 95 -2.52 -2.77 5.16
N GLY A 96 -1.72 -2.88 4.09
CA GLY A 96 -0.74 -1.87 3.70
C GLY A 96 0.56 -1.97 4.51
N PRO A 97 1.51 -1.03 4.30
CA PRO A 97 1.45 0.08 3.34
C PRO A 97 1.55 -0.39 1.88
N TRP A 98 1.15 0.48 0.95
CA TRP A 98 1.28 0.29 -0.49
C TRP A 98 2.00 1.48 -1.12
N ALA A 99 3.01 1.18 -1.93
CA ALA A 99 3.63 2.12 -2.85
C ALA A 99 3.45 1.68 -4.30
N ASN A 100 3.72 2.61 -5.22
CA ASN A 100 3.83 2.35 -6.66
C ASN A 100 5.19 1.72 -7.02
N ALA A 101 5.44 1.51 -8.31
CA ALA A 101 6.67 0.91 -8.83
C ALA A 101 7.95 1.72 -8.53
N GLU A 102 7.82 3.01 -8.23
CA GLU A 102 8.94 3.91 -7.90
C GLU A 102 9.14 4.08 -6.37
N GLY A 103 8.36 3.37 -5.55
CA GLY A 103 8.40 3.49 -4.09
C GLY A 103 7.66 4.70 -3.53
N LEU A 104 6.93 5.46 -4.37
CA LEU A 104 6.07 6.55 -3.88
C LEU A 104 4.85 5.96 -3.17
N THR A 105 4.57 6.45 -1.97
CA THR A 105 3.48 5.94 -1.14
C THR A 105 2.11 6.28 -1.74
N ILE A 106 1.28 5.26 -1.92
CA ILE A 106 -0.13 5.38 -2.30
C ILE A 106 -1.00 5.48 -1.05
N ALA A 107 -0.80 4.57 -0.09
CA ALA A 107 -1.55 4.54 1.15
C ALA A 107 -0.76 3.80 2.23
N THR A 108 -0.82 4.28 3.47
CA THR A 108 -0.12 3.64 4.60
C THR A 108 -0.96 2.55 5.25
N ASN A 109 -2.28 2.62 5.11
CA ASN A 109 -3.25 1.67 5.61
C ASN A 109 -4.60 1.82 4.88
N GLY A 110 -5.54 0.92 5.17
CA GLY A 110 -6.87 0.92 4.52
C GLY A 110 -7.69 2.20 4.74
N GLU A 111 -7.53 2.90 5.87
CA GLU A 111 -8.21 4.17 6.10
C GLU A 111 -7.69 5.25 5.13
N SER A 112 -6.37 5.41 5.03
CA SER A 112 -5.76 6.34 4.07
C SER A 112 -6.06 5.97 2.61
N LEU A 113 -6.24 4.68 2.30
CA LEU A 113 -6.57 4.20 0.97
C LEU A 113 -7.98 4.65 0.53
N HIS A 114 -8.94 4.69 1.46
CA HIS A 114 -10.35 4.95 1.15
C HIS A 114 -10.81 6.38 1.47
N HIS A 115 -10.26 7.00 2.52
CA HIS A 115 -10.72 8.29 3.02
C HIS A 115 -9.81 9.45 2.62
N ASP A 116 -8.49 9.31 2.78
CA ASP A 116 -7.57 10.38 2.39
C ASP A 116 -7.36 10.39 0.89
N ASN A 117 -7.01 9.21 0.33
CA ASN A 117 -6.85 8.84 -1.09
C ASN A 117 -6.15 9.85 -2.02
N SER A 118 -5.56 10.92 -1.49
CA SER A 118 -4.99 12.05 -2.23
C SER A 118 -3.78 11.67 -3.07
N ASN A 119 -3.14 10.55 -2.72
CA ASN A 119 -2.02 9.98 -3.45
C ASN A 119 -2.46 9.03 -4.58
N ILE A 120 -3.76 8.78 -4.76
CA ILE A 120 -4.28 8.14 -5.97
C ILE A 120 -4.53 9.25 -6.99
N ASN A 121 -3.45 9.72 -7.59
CA ASN A 121 -3.42 10.78 -8.59
C ASN A 121 -2.53 10.37 -9.78
N TRP A 122 -2.51 11.17 -10.84
CA TRP A 122 -1.77 10.83 -12.05
C TRP A 122 -0.25 10.73 -11.84
N GLU A 123 0.32 11.50 -10.91
CA GLU A 123 1.75 11.40 -10.59
C GLU A 123 2.12 10.08 -9.90
N HIS A 124 1.25 9.56 -9.03
CA HIS A 124 1.56 8.41 -8.18
C HIS A 124 0.95 7.10 -8.68
N ALA A 125 -0.23 7.12 -9.32
CA ALA A 125 -0.96 5.94 -9.78
C ALA A 125 -0.36 5.40 -11.11
N LEU A 126 0.86 4.90 -11.01
CA LEU A 126 1.60 4.33 -12.13
C LEU A 126 1.15 2.91 -12.44
N ASN A 127 1.50 2.43 -13.63
CA ASN A 127 1.37 1.02 -13.95
C ASN A 127 2.47 0.16 -13.32
N GLU A 128 2.39 -1.16 -13.49
CA GLU A 128 3.30 -2.11 -12.87
C GLU A 128 4.77 -1.91 -13.28
N ASN A 129 5.01 -1.25 -14.42
CA ASN A 129 6.34 -0.92 -14.94
C ASN A 129 6.81 0.49 -14.55
N GLY A 130 6.03 1.22 -13.75
CA GLY A 130 6.31 2.60 -13.37
C GLY A 130 6.00 3.64 -14.45
N ALA A 131 5.24 3.29 -15.49
CA ALA A 131 4.81 4.25 -16.50
C ALA A 131 3.48 4.91 -16.13
N GLN A 132 3.33 6.16 -16.56
CA GLN A 132 2.06 6.89 -16.49
C GLN A 132 1.12 6.44 -17.62
N PHE A 133 -0.18 6.67 -17.41
CA PHE A 133 -1.21 6.48 -18.42
C PHE A 133 -1.50 7.78 -19.19
N GLU A 134 -2.11 7.63 -20.36
CA GLU A 134 -2.43 8.74 -21.24
C GLU A 134 -3.42 9.69 -20.57
N SER A 135 -2.98 10.92 -20.31
CA SER A 135 -3.75 11.93 -19.61
C SER A 135 -3.35 13.32 -20.06
N ARG A 136 -4.33 14.23 -20.07
CA ARG A 136 -4.08 15.67 -20.31
C ARG A 136 -3.15 16.30 -19.27
N LEU A 137 -2.92 15.66 -18.12
CA LEU A 137 -1.93 16.12 -17.14
C LEU A 137 -0.49 15.88 -17.62
N GLY A 138 -0.27 14.88 -18.47
CA GLY A 138 1.03 14.55 -19.04
C GLY A 138 1.37 15.23 -20.37
N GLY A 139 0.44 16.02 -20.93
CA GLY A 139 0.60 16.67 -22.23
C GLY A 139 -0.73 16.88 -22.94
N ASP A 140 -0.70 16.87 -24.27
CA ASP A 140 -1.89 16.95 -25.12
C ASP A 140 -2.03 15.67 -25.97
N PRO A 141 -2.39 14.53 -25.34
CA PRO A 141 -2.57 13.28 -26.05
C PRO A 141 -3.88 13.26 -26.85
N GLU A 142 -3.91 12.45 -27.91
CA GLU A 142 -5.10 12.25 -28.76
C GLU A 142 -6.29 11.66 -27.98
N PHE A 143 -6.03 10.93 -26.89
CA PHE A 143 -7.04 10.38 -26.00
C PHE A 143 -6.61 10.48 -24.53
N THR A 144 -7.55 10.27 -23.61
CA THR A 144 -7.28 10.30 -22.16
C THR A 144 -7.97 9.13 -21.49
N GLU A 145 -7.18 8.36 -20.77
CA GLU A 145 -7.65 7.34 -19.84
C GLU A 145 -7.93 8.02 -18.48
N HIS A 146 -9.12 7.79 -17.95
CA HIS A 146 -9.57 8.48 -16.73
C HIS A 146 -10.36 7.60 -15.76
N ASP A 147 -10.86 6.45 -16.21
CA ASP A 147 -11.68 5.56 -15.40
C ASP A 147 -10.97 4.24 -15.12
N VAL A 148 -11.14 3.73 -13.90
CA VAL A 148 -10.71 2.40 -13.48
C VAL A 148 -11.92 1.65 -12.93
N LEU A 149 -12.16 0.46 -13.47
CA LEU A 149 -13.27 -0.38 -13.02
C LEU A 149 -12.98 -0.94 -11.63
N THR A 150 -13.93 -0.78 -10.71
CA THR A 150 -13.82 -1.34 -9.34
C THR A 150 -15.10 -2.02 -8.86
N GLY A 151 -16.28 -1.59 -9.35
CA GLY A 151 -17.58 -2.08 -8.85
C GLY A 151 -17.72 -1.94 -7.33
N THR A 152 -17.03 -0.95 -6.76
CA THR A 152 -16.78 -0.84 -5.33
C THR A 152 -17.16 0.57 -4.85
N THR A 153 -17.74 0.65 -3.65
CA THR A 153 -18.05 1.94 -3.01
C THR A 153 -16.76 2.67 -2.59
N LEU A 154 -16.87 3.95 -2.21
CA LEU A 154 -15.73 4.72 -1.72
C LEU A 154 -15.00 4.06 -0.53
N VAL A 155 -15.76 3.33 0.31
CA VAL A 155 -15.21 2.60 1.46
C VAL A 155 -14.82 1.16 1.12
N GLY A 156 -14.60 0.82 -0.14
CA GLY A 156 -14.04 -0.48 -0.49
C GLY A 156 -15.00 -1.68 -0.36
N THR A 157 -16.30 -1.44 -0.19
CA THR A 157 -17.33 -2.49 -0.10
C THR A 157 -18.08 -2.67 -1.40
N ALA A 158 -18.73 -3.81 -1.57
CA ALA A 158 -19.68 -4.03 -2.65
C ALA A 158 -20.82 -3.00 -2.60
N PHE A 159 -21.32 -2.64 -3.78
CA PHE A 159 -22.61 -1.97 -3.90
C PHE A 159 -23.75 -2.92 -3.48
N PRO A 160 -24.86 -2.38 -2.94
CA PRO A 160 -26.02 -3.20 -2.61
C PRO A 160 -26.63 -3.83 -3.88
N ALA A 161 -27.44 -4.88 -3.70
CA ALA A 161 -28.19 -5.48 -4.81
C ALA A 161 -29.10 -4.45 -5.50
N GLY A 162 -29.27 -4.59 -6.82
CA GLY A 162 -30.01 -3.65 -7.65
C GLY A 162 -29.46 -3.65 -9.07
N ASP A 163 -29.22 -2.45 -9.62
CA ASP A 163 -28.56 -2.28 -10.90
C ASP A 163 -27.12 -2.83 -10.83
N ASP A 164 -26.74 -3.60 -11.83
CA ASP A 164 -25.41 -4.19 -11.92
C ASP A 164 -24.34 -3.09 -12.04
N GLN A 165 -23.34 -3.12 -11.14
CA GLN A 165 -22.17 -2.22 -11.17
C GLN A 165 -20.86 -3.00 -11.39
N THR A 166 -20.96 -4.25 -11.83
CA THR A 166 -19.85 -5.21 -11.82
C THR A 166 -19.72 -5.99 -13.13
N CYS A 167 -20.47 -5.65 -14.17
CA CYS A 167 -20.46 -6.37 -15.44
C CYS A 167 -20.75 -7.88 -15.22
N SER A 168 -21.83 -8.16 -14.49
CA SER A 168 -22.28 -9.47 -14.04
C SER A 168 -21.20 -10.21 -13.26
N ASN A 169 -20.67 -9.58 -12.22
CA ASN A 169 -19.56 -10.11 -11.43
C ASN A 169 -18.32 -10.44 -12.27
N TRP A 170 -18.02 -9.54 -13.22
CA TRP A 170 -16.85 -9.54 -14.09
C TRP A 170 -16.84 -10.68 -15.10
N THR A 171 -18.01 -11.12 -15.55
CA THR A 171 -18.17 -12.20 -16.54
C THR A 171 -18.95 -11.77 -17.79
N SER A 172 -19.23 -10.48 -17.96
CA SER A 172 -19.96 -9.91 -19.09
C SER A 172 -19.24 -8.70 -19.68
N ASN A 173 -19.36 -8.54 -20.99
CA ASN A 173 -18.83 -7.42 -21.77
C ASN A 173 -19.93 -6.67 -22.54
N ASN A 174 -21.20 -6.87 -22.17
CA ASN A 174 -22.38 -6.40 -22.92
C ASN A 174 -22.93 -5.04 -22.46
N GLU A 175 -22.14 -4.27 -21.70
CA GLU A 175 -22.52 -2.93 -21.26
C GLU A 175 -22.49 -1.90 -22.41
#